data_AF-A0A7C2WTI0-F1
#
_entry.id   AF-A0A7C2WTI0-F1
#
_cell.length_a   1.000
_cell.length_b   1.000
_cell.length_c   1.000
_cell.angle_alpha   90.00
_cell.angle_beta   90.00
_cell.angle_gamma   90.00
#
_symmetry.space_group_name_H-M   'P 1'
#
loop_
_entity.id
_entity.type
_entity.pdbx_description
1 polymer ?
#
loop_
_entity_poly.entity_id
_entity_poly.type
_entity_poly.pdbx_seq_one_letter_code
_entity_poly.pdbx_strand_id
1 'polypeptide(L)'
;MDWGVLAVVLSVIMIIAVVSFLRGRGGVMQRPEVVQFVLYDVKMNQALVEAFYMREKPKRFEKSNWDINKKKISFLNESLQETLRMTFGMVEDINQDIKLVKKNKTSHHSIDVAKLVEPLAVCRKGLEDWMMENLGTTELPTKYPSVWDTLFYGR
;
A
#
# COMPACT_ATOMS: atom_id res chain seq x y z
N MET A 1 29.12 35.28 -30.31
CA MET A 1 28.34 34.36 -29.44
C MET A 1 29.24 34.05 -28.26
N ASP A 2 28.99 34.66 -27.11
CA ASP A 2 29.90 34.63 -25.97
C ASP A 2 29.98 33.23 -25.36
N TRP A 3 31.18 32.64 -25.40
CA TRP A 3 31.49 31.34 -24.81
C TRP A 3 31.13 31.28 -23.31
N GLY A 4 31.19 32.41 -22.61
CA GLY A 4 30.76 32.51 -21.21
C GLY A 4 29.27 32.25 -21.02
N VAL A 5 28.41 32.72 -21.94
CA VAL A 5 26.96 32.49 -21.87
C VAL A 5 26.63 31.03 -22.16
N LEU A 6 27.33 30.40 -23.12
CA LEU A 6 27.16 28.97 -23.42
C LEU A 6 27.55 28.08 -22.23
N ALA A 7 28.64 28.39 -21.53
CA ALA A 7 29.07 27.65 -20.35
C ALA A 7 28.06 27.73 -19.20
N VAL A 8 27.45 28.90 -18.98
CA VAL A 8 26.43 29.10 -17.94
C VAL A 8 25.13 28.38 -18.30
N VAL A 9 24.69 28.42 -19.56
CA VAL A 9 23.47 27.71 -19.98
C VAL A 9 23.63 26.20 -19.85
N LEU A 10 24.79 25.65 -20.24
CA LEU A 10 25.06 24.20 -20.10
C LEU A 10 25.11 23.75 -18.65
N SER A 11 25.68 24.55 -17.74
CA SER A 11 25.73 24.20 -16.31
C SER A 11 24.34 24.20 -15.67
N VAL A 12 23.47 25.16 -16.04
CA VAL A 12 22.08 25.19 -15.56
C VAL A 12 21.28 23.98 -16.06
N ILE A 13 21.43 23.61 -17.33
CA ILE A 13 20.76 22.42 -17.89
C ILE A 13 21.25 21.14 -17.19
N MET A 14 22.56 21.02 -16.94
CA MET A 14 23.13 19.88 -16.22
C MET A 14 22.60 19.80 -14.78
N ILE A 15 22.54 20.93 -14.05
CA ILE A 15 21.98 20.99 -12.70
C ILE A 15 20.50 20.60 -12.70
N ILE A 16 19.70 21.10 -13.65
CA ILE A 16 18.28 20.74 -13.76
C ILE A 16 18.14 19.24 -14.06
N ALA A 17 18.97 18.68 -14.95
CA ALA A 17 18.96 17.26 -15.26
C ALA A 17 19.32 16.40 -14.03
N VAL A 18 20.36 16.78 -13.29
CA VAL A 18 20.81 16.08 -12.07
C VAL A 18 19.76 16.20 -10.97
N VAL A 19 19.20 17.39 -10.73
CA VAL A 19 18.14 17.61 -9.73
C VAL A 19 16.86 16.85 -10.11
N SER A 20 16.51 16.78 -11.40
CA SER A 20 15.36 16.01 -11.88
C SER A 20 15.58 14.51 -11.72
N PHE A 21 16.80 14.03 -11.99
CA PHE A 21 17.17 12.63 -11.81
C PHE A 21 17.27 12.23 -10.33
N LEU A 22 17.70 13.14 -9.46
CA LEU A 22 17.73 12.94 -8.01
C LEU A 22 16.34 13.06 -7.38
N ARG A 23 15.48 13.97 -7.85
CA ARG A 23 14.06 14.06 -7.41
C ARG A 23 13.22 12.86 -7.86
N GLY A 24 13.58 12.20 -8.96
CA GLY A 24 12.96 10.95 -9.40
C GLY A 24 13.25 9.75 -8.49
N ARG A 25 14.23 9.87 -7.59
CA ARG A 25 14.53 8.89 -6.54
C ARG A 25 13.85 9.32 -5.24
N GLY A 26 12.52 9.33 -5.24
CA GLY A 26 11.77 9.28 -3.98
C GLY A 26 12.37 8.15 -3.15
N GLY A 27 12.85 8.48 -1.95
CA GLY A 27 13.69 7.62 -1.12
C GLY A 27 13.21 6.17 -1.19
N VAL A 28 14.15 5.27 -1.44
CA VAL A 28 13.89 3.83 -1.34
C VAL A 28 13.45 3.59 0.10
N MET A 29 12.14 3.64 0.35
CA MET A 29 11.55 3.10 1.57
C MET A 29 12.19 1.74 1.74
N GLN A 30 12.69 1.47 2.95
CA GLN A 30 13.37 0.21 3.17
C GLN A 30 12.38 -0.91 2.82
N ARG A 31 12.82 -1.95 2.10
CA ARG A 31 11.94 -3.06 1.67
C ARG A 31 11.01 -3.55 2.81
N PRO A 32 11.47 -3.62 4.07
CA PRO A 32 10.61 -3.89 5.22
C PRO A 32 9.47 -2.90 5.46
N GLU A 33 9.70 -1.59 5.33
CA GLU A 33 8.67 -0.57 5.49
C GLU A 33 7.56 -0.74 4.44
N VAL A 34 7.95 -1.01 3.19
CA VAL A 34 7.02 -1.32 2.11
C VAL A 34 6.14 -2.51 2.47
N VAL A 35 6.75 -3.60 2.95
CA VAL A 35 6.01 -4.80 3.37
C VAL A 35 5.09 -4.52 4.54
N GLN A 36 5.54 -3.77 5.56
CA GLN A 36 4.71 -3.42 6.70
C GLN A 36 3.50 -2.56 6.32
N PHE A 37 3.67 -1.57 5.46
CA PHE A 37 2.57 -0.72 5.03
C PHE A 37 1.52 -1.50 4.23
N VAL A 38 1.96 -2.42 3.37
CA VAL A 38 1.03 -3.28 2.63
C VAL A 38 0.37 -4.29 3.59
N LEU A 39 1.12 -4.85 4.54
CA LEU A 39 0.59 -5.76 5.55
C LEU A 39 -0.45 -5.08 6.46
N TYR A 40 -0.25 -3.80 6.78
CA TYR A 40 -1.24 -2.98 7.49
C TYR A 40 -2.56 -2.92 6.72
N ASP A 41 -2.53 -2.59 5.43
CA ASP A 41 -3.74 -2.54 4.59
C ASP A 41 -4.43 -3.91 4.57
N VAL A 42 -3.66 -5.01 4.43
CA VAL A 42 -4.20 -6.38 4.44
C VAL A 42 -4.90 -6.70 5.76
N LYS A 43 -4.25 -6.43 6.91
CA LYS A 43 -4.82 -6.70 8.25
C LYS A 43 -6.07 -5.85 8.52
N MET A 44 -6.03 -4.57 8.15
CA MET A 44 -7.20 -3.70 8.26
C MET A 44 -8.36 -4.19 7.40
N ASN A 45 -8.07 -4.65 6.17
CA ASN A 45 -9.09 -5.21 5.30
C ASN A 45 -9.69 -6.51 5.83
N GLN A 46 -8.89 -7.40 6.46
CA GLN A 46 -9.42 -8.59 7.14
C GLN A 46 -10.44 -8.20 8.22
N ALA A 47 -10.09 -7.25 9.10
CA ALA A 47 -11.00 -6.76 10.13
C ALA A 47 -12.26 -6.10 9.54
N LEU A 48 -12.14 -5.43 8.38
CA LEU A 48 -13.28 -4.85 7.68
C LEU A 48 -14.20 -5.90 7.06
N VAL A 49 -13.66 -7.02 6.56
CA VAL A 49 -14.49 -8.15 6.07
C VAL A 49 -15.33 -8.71 7.21
N GLU A 50 -14.70 -9.00 8.36
CA GLU A 50 -15.39 -9.56 9.53
C GLU A 50 -16.50 -8.66 10.05
N ALA A 51 -16.24 -7.35 10.10
CA ALA A 51 -17.20 -6.37 10.59
C ALA A 51 -18.19 -5.87 9.52
N PHE A 52 -18.10 -6.33 8.26
CA PHE A 52 -18.81 -5.71 7.14
C PHE A 52 -20.32 -5.74 7.31
N TYR A 53 -20.88 -6.94 7.53
CA TYR A 53 -22.33 -7.15 7.68
C TYR A 53 -22.88 -6.74 9.05
N MET A 54 -21.99 -6.48 10.02
CA MET A 54 -22.39 -6.01 11.35
C MET A 54 -22.61 -4.49 11.40
N ARG A 55 -22.12 -3.76 10.39
CA ARG A 55 -22.18 -2.30 10.35
C ARG A 55 -23.44 -1.84 9.63
N GLU A 56 -24.10 -0.84 10.20
CA GLU A 56 -25.25 -0.19 9.54
C GLU A 56 -24.85 0.49 8.21
N LYS A 57 -23.60 1.01 8.14
CA LYS A 57 -23.05 1.69 6.97
C LYS A 57 -21.76 1.02 6.51
N PRO A 58 -21.66 0.59 5.24
CA PRO A 58 -20.45 -0.07 4.74
C PRO A 58 -19.28 0.91 4.71
N LYS A 59 -18.13 0.51 5.26
CA LYS A 59 -16.87 1.27 5.16
C LYS A 59 -16.11 0.77 3.93
N ARG A 60 -15.40 1.67 3.24
CA ARG A 60 -14.48 1.29 2.16
C ARG A 60 -13.29 0.54 2.75
N PHE A 61 -12.80 -0.41 1.98
CA PHE A 61 -11.55 -1.13 2.24
C PHE A 61 -10.35 -0.23 1.97
N GLU A 62 -9.30 -0.43 2.76
CA GLU A 62 -8.05 0.33 2.71
C GLU A 62 -7.17 -0.17 1.55
N LYS A 63 -6.63 0.76 0.77
CA LYS A 63 -5.69 0.46 -0.33
C LYS A 63 -4.65 1.55 -0.55
N SER A 64 -4.58 2.52 0.36
CA SER A 64 -3.76 3.71 0.19
C SER A 64 -2.27 3.36 0.17
N ASN A 65 -1.84 2.46 1.07
CA ASN A 65 -0.46 2.03 1.11
C ASN A 65 -0.12 1.14 -0.09
N TRP A 66 -1.06 0.29 -0.50
CA TRP A 66 -0.92 -0.48 -1.74
C TRP A 66 -0.71 0.43 -2.96
N ASP A 67 -1.55 1.46 -3.16
CA ASP A 67 -1.48 2.32 -4.33
C ASP A 67 -0.14 3.07 -4.45
N ILE A 68 0.45 3.44 -3.31
CA ILE A 68 1.75 4.11 -3.23
C ILE A 68 2.90 3.12 -3.49
N ASN A 69 2.77 1.88 -2.99
CA ASN A 69 3.88 0.93 -2.92
C ASN A 69 3.87 -0.18 -3.97
N LYS A 70 2.78 -0.37 -4.72
CA LYS A 70 2.64 -1.45 -5.73
C LYS A 70 3.73 -1.50 -6.81
N LYS A 71 4.44 -0.40 -7.05
CA LYS A 71 5.58 -0.34 -7.99
C LYS A 71 6.92 -0.71 -7.34
N LYS A 72 6.96 -0.80 -6.02
CA LYS A 72 8.18 -1.02 -5.21
C LYS A 72 8.30 -2.46 -4.70
N ILE A 73 7.31 -3.32 -4.95
CA ILE A 73 7.26 -4.71 -4.45
C ILE A 73 8.03 -5.72 -5.30
N SER A 74 8.84 -5.28 -6.27
CA SER A 74 9.55 -6.18 -7.19
C SER A 74 10.57 -7.10 -6.50
N PHE A 75 10.87 -6.85 -5.21
CA PHE A 75 11.71 -7.71 -4.37
C PHE A 75 10.95 -8.90 -3.75
N LEU A 76 9.61 -8.90 -3.80
CA LEU A 76 8.80 -10.05 -3.41
C LEU A 76 8.83 -11.11 -4.52
N ASN A 77 8.54 -12.36 -4.21
CA ASN A 77 8.41 -13.38 -5.24
C ASN A 77 7.22 -13.07 -6.19
N GLU A 78 7.32 -13.50 -7.45
CA GLU A 78 6.32 -13.15 -8.49
C GLU A 78 4.91 -13.63 -8.13
N SER A 79 4.80 -14.81 -7.50
CA SER A 79 3.52 -15.36 -7.04
C SER A 79 2.82 -14.43 -6.05
N LEU A 80 3.54 -13.94 -5.03
CA LEU A 80 3.02 -13.02 -4.02
C LEU A 80 2.69 -11.65 -4.63
N GLN A 81 3.50 -11.16 -5.57
CA GLN A 81 3.18 -9.93 -6.30
C GLN A 81 1.86 -10.06 -7.07
N GLU A 82 1.64 -11.18 -7.74
CA GLU A 82 0.41 -11.44 -8.48
C GLU A 82 -0.79 -11.56 -7.53
N THR A 83 -0.66 -12.33 -6.44
CA THR A 83 -1.72 -12.47 -5.44
C THR A 83 -2.10 -11.14 -4.82
N LEU A 84 -1.12 -10.29 -4.49
CA LEU A 84 -1.38 -8.93 -3.99
C LEU A 84 -2.12 -8.09 -5.04
N ARG A 85 -1.66 -8.10 -6.29
CA ARG A 85 -2.31 -7.35 -7.37
C ARG A 85 -3.75 -7.79 -7.58
N MET A 86 -4.01 -9.09 -7.62
CA MET A 86 -5.34 -9.66 -7.77
C MET A 86 -6.23 -9.28 -6.57
N THR A 87 -5.73 -9.45 -5.35
CA THR A 87 -6.48 -9.17 -4.11
C THR A 87 -6.85 -7.69 -4.00
N PHE A 88 -5.90 -6.79 -4.24
CA PHE A 88 -6.18 -5.35 -4.23
C PHE A 88 -7.01 -4.88 -5.42
N GLY A 89 -7.04 -5.64 -6.52
CA GLY A 89 -8.03 -5.48 -7.59
C GLY A 89 -9.45 -5.77 -7.10
N MET A 90 -9.65 -6.90 -6.42
CA MET A 90 -10.95 -7.24 -5.83
C MET A 90 -11.41 -6.21 -4.77
N VAL A 91 -10.47 -5.68 -3.99
CA VAL A 91 -10.71 -4.59 -3.03
C VAL A 91 -11.22 -3.34 -3.74
N GLU A 92 -10.66 -2.99 -4.90
CA GLU A 92 -11.12 -1.86 -5.71
C GLU A 92 -12.54 -2.08 -6.22
N ASP A 93 -12.83 -3.26 -6.77
CA ASP A 93 -14.16 -3.60 -7.29
C ASP A 93 -15.23 -3.49 -6.19
N ILE A 94 -14.97 -4.06 -5.01
CA ILE A 94 -15.87 -3.95 -3.85
C ILE A 94 -16.01 -2.49 -3.40
N ASN A 95 -14.95 -1.70 -3.42
CA ASN A 95 -15.03 -0.28 -3.09
C ASN A 95 -15.90 0.52 -4.07
N GLN A 96 -15.93 0.11 -5.35
CA GLN A 96 -16.83 0.67 -6.35
C GLN A 96 -18.29 0.27 -6.05
N ASP A 97 -18.54 -0.99 -5.72
CA ASP A 97 -19.88 -1.46 -5.31
C ASP A 97 -20.40 -0.70 -4.09
N ILE A 98 -19.55 -0.53 -3.06
CA ILE A 98 -19.88 0.26 -1.86
C ILE A 98 -20.22 1.70 -2.24
N LYS A 99 -19.49 2.30 -3.19
CA LYS A 99 -19.77 3.66 -3.68
C LYS A 99 -21.13 3.73 -4.38
N LEU A 100 -21.49 2.73 -5.18
CA LEU A 100 -22.79 2.64 -5.85
C LEU A 100 -23.93 2.48 -4.85
N VAL A 101 -23.78 1.56 -3.88
CA VAL A 101 -24.77 1.34 -2.83
C VAL A 101 -25.00 2.60 -2.00
N LYS A 102 -23.92 3.30 -1.61
CA LYS A 102 -24.02 4.59 -0.91
C LYS A 102 -24.74 5.66 -1.73
N LYS A 103 -24.46 5.73 -3.03
CA LYS A 103 -25.09 6.70 -3.94
C LYS A 103 -26.58 6.42 -4.11
N ASN A 104 -26.95 5.15 -4.27
CA ASN A 104 -28.32 4.73 -4.54
C ASN A 104 -29.15 4.51 -3.27
N LYS A 105 -28.54 4.64 -2.08
CA LYS A 105 -29.15 4.38 -0.76
C LYS A 105 -29.76 2.97 -0.67
N THR A 106 -29.16 2.00 -1.35
CA THR A 106 -29.61 0.61 -1.33
C THR A 106 -28.99 -0.16 -0.15
N SER A 107 -29.49 -1.37 0.10
CA SER A 107 -28.88 -2.27 1.08
C SER A 107 -27.50 -2.74 0.58
N HIS A 108 -26.53 -2.84 1.49
CA HIS A 108 -25.17 -3.31 1.19
C HIS A 108 -24.99 -4.82 1.39
N HIS A 109 -26.04 -5.52 1.82
CA HIS A 109 -26.02 -6.97 2.05
C HIS A 109 -25.82 -7.80 0.78
N SER A 110 -26.02 -7.21 -0.40
CA SER A 110 -25.77 -7.85 -1.69
C SER A 110 -24.29 -7.82 -2.12
N ILE A 111 -23.43 -7.09 -1.39
CA ILE A 111 -21.99 -7.05 -1.69
C ILE A 111 -21.36 -8.29 -1.08
N ASP A 112 -20.78 -9.14 -1.92
CA ASP A 112 -20.01 -10.30 -1.49
C ASP A 112 -18.58 -9.87 -1.14
N VAL A 113 -18.33 -9.71 0.16
CA VAL A 113 -16.98 -9.47 0.71
C VAL A 113 -16.30 -10.76 1.17
N ALA A 114 -17.01 -11.88 1.23
CA ALA A 114 -16.46 -13.15 1.71
C ALA A 114 -15.38 -13.69 0.77
N LYS A 115 -15.48 -13.37 -0.53
CA LYS A 115 -14.44 -13.66 -1.53
C LYS A 115 -13.07 -13.05 -1.22
N LEU A 116 -12.97 -12.05 -0.33
CA LEU A 116 -11.69 -11.46 0.08
C LEU A 116 -10.99 -12.23 1.21
N VAL A 117 -11.68 -13.11 1.94
CA VAL A 117 -11.14 -13.76 3.15
C VAL A 117 -9.88 -14.56 2.82
N GLU A 118 -9.97 -15.47 1.86
CA GLU A 118 -8.87 -16.35 1.48
C GLU A 118 -7.71 -15.58 0.81
N PRO A 119 -7.93 -14.72 -0.21
CA PRO A 119 -6.84 -13.95 -0.82
C PRO A 119 -6.11 -13.04 0.18
N LEU A 120 -6.82 -12.40 1.10
CA LEU A 120 -6.19 -11.58 2.15
C LEU A 120 -5.36 -12.42 3.12
N ALA A 121 -5.83 -13.62 3.48
CA ALA A 121 -5.08 -14.54 4.33
C ALA A 121 -3.77 -15.01 3.66
N VAL A 122 -3.81 -15.32 2.35
CA VAL A 122 -2.62 -15.69 1.57
C VAL A 122 -1.64 -14.52 1.49
N CYS A 123 -2.13 -13.31 1.19
CA CYS A 123 -1.29 -12.12 1.14
C CYS A 123 -0.62 -11.83 2.49
N ARG A 124 -1.39 -11.93 3.58
CA ARG A 124 -0.87 -11.73 4.94
C ARG A 124 0.26 -12.70 5.23
N LYS A 125 0.01 -14.00 5.02
CA LYS A 125 0.99 -15.05 5.27
C LYS A 125 2.26 -14.81 4.45
N GLY A 126 2.14 -14.57 3.14
CA GLY A 126 3.31 -14.35 2.28
C GLY A 126 4.15 -13.12 2.68
N LEU A 127 3.50 -12.05 3.14
CA LEU A 127 4.21 -10.87 3.65
C LEU A 127 4.87 -11.12 5.02
N GLU A 128 4.22 -11.86 5.92
CA GLU A 128 4.77 -12.25 7.22
C GLU A 128 5.96 -13.22 7.06
N ASP A 129 5.84 -14.22 6.17
CA ASP A 129 6.90 -15.17 5.82
C ASP A 129 8.12 -14.42 5.25
N TRP A 130 7.90 -13.47 4.33
CA TRP A 130 8.98 -12.65 3.78
C TRP A 130 9.70 -11.84 4.88
N MET A 131 8.96 -11.26 5.84
CA MET A 131 9.59 -10.54 6.95
C MET A 131 10.40 -11.47 7.84
N MET A 132 9.88 -12.66 8.16
CA MET A 132 10.61 -13.65 8.95
C MET A 132 11.90 -14.10 8.28
N GLU A 133 11.88 -14.37 6.98
CA GLU A 133 13.05 -14.80 6.21
C GLU A 133 14.13 -13.70 6.09
N ASN A 134 13.72 -12.43 6.00
CA ASN A 134 14.66 -11.32 5.73
C ASN A 134 15.10 -10.57 6.99
N LEU A 135 14.31 -10.59 8.06
CA LEU A 135 14.54 -9.80 9.29
C LEU A 135 14.66 -10.67 10.55
N GLY A 136 14.26 -11.94 10.48
CA GLY A 136 14.17 -12.83 11.65
C GLY A 136 13.02 -12.50 12.60
N THR A 137 12.18 -11.51 12.25
CA THR A 137 11.03 -11.06 13.05
C THR A 137 9.87 -10.68 12.13
N THR A 138 8.65 -10.88 12.62
CA THR A 138 7.41 -10.38 11.97
C THR A 138 7.15 -8.90 12.24
N GLU A 139 7.96 -8.27 13.09
CA GLU A 139 7.86 -6.86 13.47
C GLU A 139 9.21 -6.17 13.26
N LEU A 140 9.21 -4.95 12.72
CA LEU A 140 10.43 -4.15 12.61
C LEU A 140 10.99 -3.85 14.01
N PRO A 141 12.32 -3.87 14.21
CA PRO A 141 12.91 -3.32 15.43
C PRO A 141 12.42 -1.87 15.61
N THR A 142 12.02 -1.52 16.83
CA THR A 142 11.28 -0.32 17.31
C THR A 142 11.98 1.04 17.08
N LYS A 143 12.78 1.18 16.03
CA LYS A 143 13.50 2.42 15.71
C LYS A 143 12.59 3.57 15.24
N TYR A 144 11.32 3.28 14.96
CA TYR A 144 10.28 4.26 14.69
C TYR A 144 9.05 3.93 15.55
N PRO A 145 8.34 4.95 16.09
CA PRO A 145 7.07 4.70 16.76
C PRO A 145 6.18 3.94 15.79
N SER A 146 5.62 2.82 16.27
CA SER A 146 4.72 2.03 15.46
C SER A 146 3.55 2.93 15.07
N VAL A 147 3.10 2.89 13.81
CA VAL A 147 1.89 3.63 13.40
C VAL A 147 0.68 3.17 14.24
N TRP A 148 0.76 1.95 14.79
CA TRP A 148 -0.16 1.41 15.80
C TRP A 148 -0.12 2.20 17.12
N ASP A 149 1.06 2.62 17.59
CA ASP A 149 1.21 3.42 18.81
C ASP A 149 0.58 4.80 18.65
N THR A 150 0.70 5.41 17.47
CA THR A 150 0.15 6.75 17.22
C THR A 150 -1.36 6.73 16.95
N LEU A 151 -1.92 5.68 16.34
CA LEU A 151 -3.35 5.58 16.03
C LEU A 151 -4.22 5.00 17.14
N PHE A 152 -3.69 4.10 17.98
CA PHE A 152 -4.47 3.42 19.02
C PHE A 152 -4.07 3.80 20.46
N TYR A 153 -2.94 4.50 20.63
CA TYR A 153 -2.43 4.95 21.93
C TYR A 153 -2.42 6.49 22.10
N GLY A 154 -3.13 7.22 21.24
CA GLY A 154 -3.40 8.64 21.41
C GLY A 154 -4.56 8.87 22.38
N ARG A 155 -4.24 9.15 23.64
CA ARG A 155 -5.17 9.59 24.69
C ARG A 155 -5.45 11.08 24.59
#